data_AF-A0A558BXA5-F1
#
_entry.id   AF-A0A558BXA5-F1
#
_cell.length_a   1.000
_cell.length_b   1.000
_cell.length_c   1.000
_cell.angle_alpha   90.00
_cell.angle_beta   90.00
_cell.angle_gamma   90.00
#
_symmetry.space_group_name_H-M   'P 1'
#
loop_
_entity.id
_entity.type
_entity.pdbx_description
1 polymer ?
#
loop_
_entity_poly.entity_id
_entity_poly.type
_entity_poly.pdbx_seq_one_letter_code
_entity_poly.pdbx_strand_id
1 'polypeptide(L)' 'MKNEQAQRRIIAAALFPANSYSTVPSAYEQLLTDKYIDGSLTIYQSIELLEEYHRTNAAPTQRPHR' A
#
# COMPACT_ATOMS: atom_id res chain seq x y z
N MET A 1 21.78 -7.04 -9.73
CA MET A 1 20.73 -6.19 -9.10
C MET A 1 20.37 -6.62 -7.66
N LYS A 2 21.28 -7.22 -6.86
CA LYS A 2 20.94 -7.66 -5.48
C LYS A 2 20.73 -6.49 -4.50
N ASN A 3 21.42 -5.38 -4.69
CA ASN A 3 21.40 -4.25 -3.77
C ASN A 3 20.11 -3.43 -3.86
N GLU A 4 19.59 -3.25 -5.08
CA GLU A 4 18.36 -2.47 -5.31
C GLU A 4 17.11 -3.19 -4.75
N GLN A 5 17.00 -4.51 -4.96
CA GLN A 5 15.91 -5.29 -4.38
C GLN A 5 15.95 -5.31 -2.85
N ALA A 6 17.15 -5.42 -2.27
CA ALA A 6 17.33 -5.33 -0.81
C ALA A 6 16.91 -3.94 -0.28
N GLN A 7 17.30 -2.88 -0.98
CA GLN A 7 16.89 -1.51 -0.64
C GLN A 7 15.38 -1.33 -0.73
N ARG A 8 14.73 -1.82 -1.80
CA ARG A 8 13.27 -1.78 -1.95
C ARG A 8 12.54 -2.53 -0.82
N ARG A 9 13.06 -3.68 -0.38
CA ARG A 9 12.49 -4.41 0.79
C ARG A 9 12.58 -3.60 2.08
N ILE A 10 13.70 -2.93 2.33
CA ILE A 10 13.88 -2.07 3.50
C ILE A 10 12.90 -0.89 3.45
N ILE A 11 12.78 -0.24 2.29
CA ILE A 11 11.87 0.88 2.09
C ILE A 11 10.41 0.43 2.28
N ALA A 12 10.05 -0.73 1.73
CA ALA A 12 8.71 -1.29 1.89
C ALA A 12 8.36 -1.53 3.38
N ALA A 13 9.26 -2.16 4.13
CA ALA A 13 9.06 -2.44 5.54
C ALA A 13 8.91 -1.16 6.39
N ALA A 14 9.47 -0.03 5.96
CA ALA A 14 9.31 1.26 6.62
C ALA A 14 8.01 2.00 6.21
N LEU A 15 7.65 1.95 4.93
CA LEU A 15 6.59 2.80 4.39
C LEU A 15 5.20 2.18 4.48
N PHE A 16 5.03 0.90 4.20
CA PHE A 16 3.69 0.31 4.15
C PHE A 16 3.04 0.20 5.54
N PRO A 17 3.75 -0.18 6.62
CA PRO A 17 3.18 -0.15 7.96
C PRO A 17 2.84 1.26 8.45
N ALA A 18 3.64 2.28 8.06
CA ALA A 18 3.41 3.66 8.46
C ALA A 18 2.18 4.29 7.77
N ASN A 19 1.84 3.81 6.58
CA ASN A 19 0.71 4.30 5.80
C ASN A 19 -0.53 3.41 5.90
N SER A 20 -0.46 2.26 6.58
CA SER A 20 -1.62 1.41 6.80
C SER A 20 -2.44 1.90 7.99
N TYR A 21 -3.76 1.92 7.85
CA TYR A 21 -4.69 2.18 8.96
C TYR A 21 -4.91 0.97 9.88
N SER A 22 -4.31 -0.19 9.55
CA SER A 22 -4.48 -1.45 10.26
C SER A 22 -3.14 -2.01 10.72
N THR A 23 -3.12 -2.66 11.88
CA THR A 23 -1.96 -3.42 12.37
C THR A 23 -1.69 -4.67 11.53
N VAL A 24 -2.70 -5.15 10.79
CA VAL A 24 -2.59 -6.26 9.85
C VAL A 24 -2.80 -5.73 8.43
N PRO A 25 -1.79 -5.81 7.55
CA PRO A 25 -1.92 -5.35 6.17
C PRO A 25 -2.99 -6.14 5.41
N SER A 26 -3.86 -5.43 4.68
CA SER A 26 -4.84 -6.06 3.80
C SER A 26 -4.14 -6.79 2.64
N ALA A 27 -4.87 -7.70 1.98
CA ALA A 27 -4.36 -8.39 0.79
C ALA A 27 -3.95 -7.40 -0.33
N TYR A 28 -4.62 -6.25 -0.41
CA TYR A 28 -4.29 -5.22 -1.39
C TYR A 28 -3.00 -4.47 -1.01
N GLU A 29 -2.80 -4.17 0.27
CA GLU A 29 -1.57 -3.53 0.77
C GLU A 29 -0.34 -4.43 0.57
N GLN A 30 -0.51 -5.74 0.78
CA GLN A 30 0.51 -6.74 0.49
C GLN A 30 0.84 -6.80 -1.00
N LEU A 31 -0.17 -6.78 -1.87
CA LEU A 31 0.03 -6.76 -3.33
C LEU A 31 0.79 -5.53 -3.81
N LEU A 32 0.48 -4.34 -3.28
CA LEU A 32 1.20 -3.11 -3.62
C LEU A 32 2.67 -3.18 -3.15
N THR A 33 2.88 -3.73 -1.96
CA THR A 33 4.23 -3.96 -1.41
C THR A 33 5.06 -4.86 -2.33
N ASP A 34 4.49 -5.98 -2.77
CA ASP A 34 5.17 -6.93 -3.65
C ASP A 34 5.50 -6.31 -5.01
N LYS A 35 4.55 -5.57 -5.61
CA LYS A 35 4.79 -4.86 -6.88
C LYS A 35 5.87 -3.80 -6.79
N TYR A 36 6.00 -3.12 -5.65
CA TYR A 36 7.08 -2.16 -5.42
C TYR A 36 8.45 -2.87 -5.29
N ILE A 37 8.50 -3.98 -4.53
CA ILE A 37 9.72 -4.76 -4.32
C ILE A 37 10.22 -5.38 -5.64
N ASP A 38 9.30 -5.92 -6.44
CA ASP A 38 9.58 -6.46 -7.78
C ASP A 38 9.98 -5.35 -8.77
N GLY A 39 9.50 -4.13 -8.53
CA GLY A 39 9.79 -2.94 -9.32
C GLY A 39 8.87 -2.69 -10.50
N SER A 40 7.80 -3.48 -10.57
CA SER A 40 6.61 -3.20 -11.38
C SER A 40 5.93 -1.87 -11.02
N LEU A 41 6.07 -1.40 -9.78
CA LEU A 41 5.61 -0.08 -9.34
C LEU A 41 6.75 0.76 -8.75
N THR A 42 6.67 2.07 -8.96
CA THR A 42 7.47 3.05 -8.21
C THR A 42 6.88 3.27 -6.82
N ILE A 43 7.67 3.88 -5.93
CA ILE A 43 7.17 4.16 -4.58
C ILE A 43 6.00 5.16 -4.60
N TYR A 44 6.06 6.18 -5.47
CA TYR A 44 4.99 7.17 -5.62
C TYR A 44 3.67 6.54 -6.06
N GLN A 45 3.71 5.66 -7.07
CA GLN A 45 2.52 4.93 -7.52
C GLN A 45 1.96 4.02 -6.43
N SER A 46 2.84 3.38 -5.65
CA SER A 46 2.42 2.49 -4.57
C SER A 46 1.72 3.25 -3.44
N ILE A 47 2.21 4.45 -3.10
CA ILE A 47 1.59 5.33 -2.10
C ILE A 47 0.25 5.88 -2.62
N GLU A 48 0.20 6.37 -3.85
CA GLU A 48 -1.03 6.92 -4.45
C GLU A 48 -2.17 5.89 -4.46
N LEU A 49 -1.87 4.65 -4.87
CA LEU A 49 -2.84 3.53 -4.87
C LEU A 49 -3.26 3.11 -3.46
N LEU A 50 -2.34 3.21 -2.49
CA LEU A 50 -2.62 2.90 -1.10
C LEU A 50 -3.58 3.93 -0.50
N GLU A 51 -3.30 5.22 -0.70
CA GLU A 51 -4.18 6.31 -0.25
C GLU A 51 -5.56 6.24 -0.92
N GLU A 52 -5.62 5.92 -2.21
CA GLU A 52 -6.89 5.75 -2.93
C GLU A 52 -7.71 4.59 -2.36
N TYR A 53 -7.06 3.46 -2.08
CA TYR A 53 -7.70 2.32 -1.43
C TYR A 53 -8.27 2.72 -0.08
N HIS A 54 -7.52 3.47 0.73
CA HIS A 54 -8.03 3.94 2.02
C HIS A 54 -9.15 4.96 1.88
N ARG A 55 -9.10 5.91 0.94
CA ARG A 55 -10.21 6.84 0.69
C ARG A 55 -11.50 6.11 0.33
N THR A 56 -11.40 5.10 -0.53
CA THR A 56 -12.54 4.31 -0.99
C THR A 56 -13.14 3.44 0.11
N ASN A 57 -12.29 2.87 0.97
CA ASN A 57 -12.74 1.99 2.07
C ASN A 57 -13.07 2.74 3.37
N ALA A 58 -12.57 3.97 3.55
CA ALA A 58 -12.89 4.84 4.69
C ALA A 58 -14.16 5.67 4.45
N ALA A 59 -14.64 5.80 3.21
CA ALA A 59 -15.94 6.40 2.95
C ALA A 59 -17.03 5.57 3.64
N PRO A 60 -17.68 6.06 4.71
CA PRO A 60 -18.81 5.35 5.25
C PRO A 60 -19.83 5.28 4.12
N THR A 61 -20.29 4.08 3.82
CA THR A 61 -21.48 3.89 3.03
C THR A 61 -22.63 4.59 3.78
N GLN A 62 -22.84 5.88 3.53
CA GLN A 62 -24.12 6.52 3.74
C GLN A 62 -25.07 5.89 2.73
N ARG A 63 -25.56 4.71 3.08
CA ARG A 63 -26.77 4.18 2.47
C ARG A 63 -27.85 5.23 2.77
N PRO A 64 -28.50 5.84 1.78
CA PRO A 64 -29.68 6.64 2.07
C PRO A 64 -30.69 5.68 2.71
N HIS A 65 -30.96 5.90 4.00
CA HIS A 65 -32.06 5.23 4.66
C HIS A 65 -33.34 5.68 3.95
N ARG A 66 -34.08 4.66 3.53
CA ARG A 66 -35.34 4.67 2.80
C ARG A 66 -36.36 5.69 3.32
#